data_AF-A0A9D5SH83-F1
#
_entry.id   AF-A0A9D5SH83-F1
#
_cell.length_a   1.000
_cell.length_b   1.000
_cell.length_c   1.000
_cell.angle_alpha   90.00
_cell.angle_beta   90.00
_cell.angle_gamma   90.00
#
_symmetry.space_group_name_H-M   'P 1'
#
loop_
_entity.id
_entity.type
_entity.pdbx_description
1 polymer ?
#
loop_
_entity_poly.entity_id
_entity_poly.type
_entity_poly.pdbx_seq_one_letter_code
_entity_poly.pdbx_strand_id
1 'polypeptide(L)'
;MRYNGNITGTEHGKSEPRNPIPCKKQIPIMEETTMKKLLSLTLAVLMIVACLAAFASCGQKTTTVYVAKAIEGVEVERYGYCISKTASNHDAILAAINAVISETDIDAVVTYYTAVSNGETPTNSIATVDLSDNTNGTLDIYTCSGFEPYEFIDNDGSTVIGVDIYLMQLVAEKLNMTINVQDVDFDGIVGSIAVKDNAIGAAGITINEDRKKNVDFSDPYFSSLQYIISKDSESFTSLSNLAGKKIGVQKGTTGCMMVTEAIENGVLKGTGATVVEYDTGAVAFTAMKQGKCDFVVIDELPAQKLVK
;
A
#
# COMPACT_ATOMS: atom_id res chain seq x y z
N MET A 1 -55.37 36.28 -58.17
CA MET A 1 -54.07 36.97 -58.05
C MET A 1 -53.01 35.89 -57.99
N ARG A 2 -52.42 35.60 -59.15
CA ARG A 2 -51.04 35.97 -59.56
C ARG A 2 -50.03 34.94 -59.05
N TYR A 3 -49.23 34.28 -59.86
CA TYR A 3 -49.05 34.27 -61.32
C TYR A 3 -48.06 33.13 -61.62
N ASN A 4 -48.26 32.44 -62.75
CA ASN A 4 -47.31 31.86 -63.70
C ASN A 4 -46.04 31.13 -63.20
N GLY A 5 -45.58 30.04 -63.82
CA GLY A 5 -45.81 29.52 -65.16
C GLY A 5 -44.49 28.89 -65.60
N ASN A 6 -44.43 27.64 -66.05
CA ASN A 6 -44.91 27.11 -67.34
C ASN A 6 -43.73 27.01 -68.33
N ILE A 7 -43.90 26.09 -69.30
CA ILE A 7 -43.24 26.01 -70.62
C ILE A 7 -41.76 25.55 -70.59
N THR A 8 -41.27 24.60 -71.40
CA THR A 8 -41.52 24.21 -72.80
C THR A 8 -41.05 22.75 -72.99
N GLY A 9 -41.78 21.83 -73.63
CA GLY A 9 -42.08 21.75 -75.07
C GLY A 9 -41.22 20.62 -75.68
N THR A 10 -41.72 19.40 -75.94
CA THR A 10 -42.44 18.93 -77.16
C THR A 10 -41.71 19.38 -78.42
N GLU A 11 -40.96 18.54 -79.12
CA GLU A 11 -41.36 17.62 -80.20
C GLU A 11 -40.08 17.49 -81.07
N HIS A 12 -39.81 16.53 -81.94
CA HIS A 12 -40.59 15.60 -82.72
C HIS A 12 -39.56 14.66 -83.36
N GLY A 13 -40.00 13.47 -83.77
CA GLY A 13 -39.65 13.07 -85.13
C GLY A 13 -38.90 11.76 -85.31
N LYS A 14 -39.71 10.77 -85.68
CA LYS A 14 -39.52 9.89 -86.84
C LYS A 14 -38.65 8.64 -86.66
N SER A 15 -39.42 7.55 -86.62
CA SER A 15 -39.16 6.20 -87.08
C SER A 15 -38.28 6.06 -88.32
N GLU A 16 -37.45 5.00 -88.34
CA GLU A 16 -37.24 4.14 -89.51
C GLU A 16 -36.80 2.70 -89.08
N PRO A 17 -36.98 1.68 -89.95
CA PRO A 17 -37.07 0.26 -89.57
C PRO A 17 -35.77 -0.55 -89.62
N ARG A 18 -35.84 -1.69 -88.90
CA ARG A 18 -34.98 -2.88 -88.78
C ARG A 18 -33.78 -3.08 -89.73
N ASN A 19 -32.64 -3.42 -89.13
CA ASN A 19 -31.59 -4.27 -89.68
C ASN A 19 -31.22 -5.40 -88.67
N PRO A 20 -30.65 -6.53 -89.12
CA PRO A 20 -30.78 -7.86 -88.49
C PRO A 20 -29.94 -8.06 -87.22
N ILE A 21 -30.37 -9.05 -86.42
CA ILE A 21 -29.77 -9.51 -85.17
C ILE A 21 -28.28 -9.85 -85.37
N PRO A 22 -27.34 -9.19 -84.67
CA PRO A 22 -25.99 -9.68 -84.51
C PRO A 22 -25.88 -10.60 -83.28
N CYS A 23 -25.10 -11.65 -83.47
CA CYS A 23 -24.74 -12.72 -82.54
C CYS A 23 -24.51 -12.28 -81.07
N LYS A 24 -24.97 -13.08 -80.11
CA LYS A 24 -24.72 -12.95 -78.67
C LYS A 24 -23.23 -12.70 -78.40
N LYS A 25 -22.86 -11.52 -77.88
CA LYS A 25 -21.62 -11.36 -77.12
C LYS A 25 -21.89 -11.70 -75.66
N GLN A 26 -21.32 -12.82 -75.23
CA GLN A 26 -21.25 -13.27 -73.86
C GLN A 26 -20.70 -12.13 -72.98
N ILE A 27 -21.44 -11.71 -71.96
CA ILE A 27 -20.87 -10.94 -70.85
C ILE A 27 -19.98 -11.94 -70.09
N PRO A 28 -18.66 -11.69 -69.90
CA PRO A 28 -17.85 -12.58 -69.09
C PRO A 28 -18.35 -12.50 -67.66
N ILE A 29 -19.00 -13.58 -67.23
CA ILE A 29 -19.28 -13.88 -65.84
C ILE A 29 -17.90 -13.96 -65.19
N MET A 30 -17.56 -13.02 -64.31
CA MET A 30 -16.37 -13.20 -63.48
C MET A 30 -16.55 -14.51 -62.71
N GLU A 31 -15.65 -15.46 -62.95
CA GLU A 31 -15.70 -16.78 -62.34
C GLU A 31 -15.73 -16.63 -60.81
N GLU A 32 -16.59 -17.41 -60.14
CA GLU A 32 -16.77 -17.40 -58.68
C GLU A 32 -15.42 -17.60 -57.93
N THR A 33 -14.48 -18.28 -58.59
CA THR A 33 -13.09 -18.50 -58.19
C THR A 33 -12.26 -17.22 -58.10
N THR A 34 -12.47 -16.27 -59.01
CA THR A 34 -11.71 -15.00 -59.07
C THR A 34 -12.15 -14.05 -57.95
N MET A 35 -13.44 -14.04 -57.62
CA MET A 35 -14.01 -13.24 -56.52
C MET A 35 -13.58 -13.78 -55.15
N LYS A 36 -13.50 -15.10 -54.96
CA LYS A 36 -12.97 -15.72 -53.73
C LYS A 36 -11.48 -15.41 -53.51
N LYS A 37 -10.67 -15.35 -54.58
CA LYS A 37 -9.24 -14.97 -54.49
C LYS A 37 -9.05 -13.49 -54.15
N LEU A 38 -9.89 -12.59 -54.68
CA LEU A 38 -9.82 -11.17 -54.36
C LEU A 38 -10.29 -10.87 -52.92
N LEU A 39 -11.31 -11.60 -52.44
CA LEU A 39 -11.79 -11.52 -51.06
C LEU A 39 -10.79 -12.13 -50.06
N SER A 40 -10.09 -13.22 -50.42
CA SER A 40 -9.06 -13.81 -49.54
C SER A 40 -7.79 -12.97 -49.47
N LEU A 41 -7.42 -12.29 -50.56
CA LEU A 41 -6.23 -11.43 -50.61
C LEU A 41 -6.45 -10.12 -49.82
N THR A 42 -7.67 -9.57 -49.82
CA THR A 42 -8.02 -8.37 -49.04
C THR A 42 -8.11 -8.66 -47.54
N LEU A 43 -8.60 -9.85 -47.14
CA LEU A 43 -8.62 -10.26 -45.73
C LEU A 43 -7.22 -10.55 -45.16
N ALA A 44 -6.32 -11.13 -45.98
CA ALA A 44 -4.94 -11.41 -45.57
C ALA A 44 -4.12 -10.12 -45.37
N VAL A 45 -4.31 -9.11 -46.21
CA VAL A 45 -3.62 -7.81 -46.07
C VAL A 45 -4.14 -7.03 -44.85
N LEU A 46 -5.45 -7.11 -44.54
CA LEU A 46 -6.02 -6.49 -43.34
C LEU A 46 -5.51 -7.16 -42.05
N MET A 47 -5.33 -8.48 -42.05
CA MET A 47 -4.71 -9.20 -40.92
C MET A 47 -3.22 -8.89 -40.74
N ILE A 48 -2.47 -8.67 -41.83
CA ILE A 48 -1.04 -8.33 -41.74
C ILE A 48 -0.83 -6.92 -41.17
N VAL A 49 -1.69 -5.95 -41.53
CA VAL A 49 -1.63 -4.59 -40.96
C VAL A 49 -2.10 -4.57 -39.50
N ALA A 50 -3.09 -5.38 -39.12
CA ALA A 50 -3.50 -5.56 -37.73
C ALA A 50 -2.41 -6.26 -36.89
N CYS A 51 -1.69 -7.23 -37.46
CA CYS A 51 -0.56 -7.89 -36.80
C CYS A 51 0.64 -6.93 -36.64
N LEU A 52 0.96 -6.08 -37.62
CA LEU A 52 2.06 -5.10 -37.50
C LEU A 52 1.77 -4.00 -36.47
N ALA A 53 0.50 -3.63 -36.27
CA ALA A 53 0.10 -2.72 -35.18
C ALA A 53 0.11 -3.40 -33.79
N ALA A 54 0.00 -4.74 -33.74
CA ALA A 54 0.06 -5.50 -32.49
C ALA A 54 1.49 -5.74 -31.98
N PHE A 55 2.52 -5.65 -32.83
CA PHE A 55 3.92 -5.84 -32.41
C PHE A 55 4.61 -4.57 -31.89
N ALA A 56 4.01 -3.38 -32.07
CA ALA A 56 4.54 -2.13 -31.50
C ALA A 56 4.13 -1.91 -30.02
N SER A 57 3.27 -2.77 -29.47
CA SER A 57 2.84 -2.73 -28.06
C SER A 57 3.47 -3.83 -27.21
N CYS A 58 4.62 -4.38 -27.63
CA CYS A 58 5.59 -4.88 -26.65
C CYS A 58 6.29 -3.66 -26.02
N GLY A 59 5.51 -2.81 -25.33
CA GLY A 59 6.09 -1.88 -24.38
C GLY A 59 6.88 -2.74 -23.39
N GLN A 60 8.18 -2.53 -23.30
CA GLN A 60 8.95 -3.04 -22.17
C GLN A 60 8.16 -2.63 -20.93
N LYS A 61 7.58 -3.60 -20.21
CA LYS A 61 7.06 -3.34 -18.87
C LYS A 61 8.28 -2.92 -18.08
N THR A 62 8.51 -1.61 -17.98
CA THR A 62 9.45 -1.04 -17.04
C THR A 62 8.87 -1.35 -15.67
N THR A 63 9.37 -2.43 -15.07
CA THR A 63 9.11 -2.73 -13.67
C THR A 63 9.59 -1.53 -12.88
N THR A 64 8.64 -0.79 -12.29
CA THR A 64 9.00 0.31 -11.39
C THR A 64 9.61 -0.31 -10.14
N VAL A 65 10.89 -0.04 -9.92
CA VAL A 65 11.61 -0.45 -8.72
C VAL A 65 11.42 0.63 -7.66
N TYR A 66 11.06 0.22 -6.45
CA TYR A 66 10.96 1.10 -5.29
C TYR A 66 12.14 0.85 -4.35
N VAL A 67 12.53 1.88 -3.63
CA VAL A 67 13.60 1.82 -2.63
C VAL A 67 13.16 2.52 -1.36
N ALA A 68 13.70 2.08 -0.23
CA ALA A 68 13.53 2.72 1.07
C ALA A 68 14.89 3.26 1.52
N LYS A 69 14.94 4.54 1.91
CA LYS A 69 16.17 5.21 2.38
C LYS A 69 15.93 5.94 3.69
N ALA A 70 16.87 5.81 4.63
CA ALA A 70 16.83 6.54 5.87
C ALA A 70 16.80 8.06 5.61
N ILE A 71 16.00 8.77 6.40
CA ILE A 71 16.02 10.22 6.40
C ILE A 71 17.23 10.69 7.19
N GLU A 72 18.08 11.50 6.58
CA GLU A 72 19.26 12.07 7.20
C GLU A 72 18.90 13.17 8.19
N GLY A 73 19.61 13.20 9.32
CA GLY A 73 19.53 14.28 10.30
C GLY A 73 18.25 14.29 11.15
N VAL A 74 17.47 13.20 11.14
CA VAL A 74 16.33 13.01 12.06
C VAL A 74 16.75 12.27 13.32
N GLU A 75 15.97 12.45 14.38
CA GLU A 75 16.20 11.77 15.65
C GLU A 75 15.92 10.27 15.54
N VAL A 76 16.67 9.49 16.32
CA VAL A 76 16.38 8.06 16.50
C VAL A 76 15.14 7.91 17.36
N GLU A 77 14.16 7.18 16.85
CA GLU A 77 12.94 6.87 17.55
C GLU A 77 13.16 5.66 18.47
N ARG A 78 12.46 5.66 19.60
CA ARG A 78 12.50 4.55 20.56
C ARG A 78 11.10 4.04 20.80
N TYR A 79 10.85 2.78 20.51
CA TYR A 79 9.53 2.17 20.73
C TYR A 79 9.38 1.69 22.16
N GLY A 80 8.18 1.85 22.70
CA GLY A 80 7.80 1.34 24.01
C GLY A 80 6.32 0.99 24.04
N TYR A 81 5.95 0.13 25.00
CA TYR A 81 4.57 -0.25 25.21
C TYR A 81 3.85 0.77 26.10
N CYS A 82 2.62 1.11 25.74
CA CYS A 82 1.83 2.11 26.45
C CYS A 82 0.88 1.46 27.46
N ILE A 83 0.74 2.02 28.66
CA ILE A 83 -0.22 1.57 29.68
C ILE A 83 -0.97 2.78 30.24
N SER A 84 -2.24 2.58 30.61
CA SER A 84 -3.03 3.56 31.35
C SER A 84 -2.37 3.98 32.67
N LYS A 85 -2.17 5.29 32.87
CA LYS A 85 -1.68 5.85 34.14
C LYS A 85 -2.61 5.57 35.33
N THR A 86 -3.88 5.31 35.05
CA THR A 86 -4.91 5.10 36.07
C THR A 86 -5.32 3.64 36.20
N ALA A 87 -4.61 2.72 35.52
CA ALA A 87 -4.92 1.31 35.64
C ALA A 87 -4.70 0.83 37.09
N SER A 88 -5.67 0.10 37.63
CA SER A 88 -5.60 -0.46 38.99
C SER A 88 -4.43 -1.43 39.19
N ASN A 89 -3.95 -2.04 38.10
CA ASN A 89 -2.80 -2.93 38.04
C ASN A 89 -1.62 -2.37 37.23
N HIS A 90 -1.56 -1.05 37.06
CA HIS A 90 -0.52 -0.34 36.32
C HIS A 90 0.90 -0.85 36.65
N ASP A 91 1.29 -0.82 37.93
CA ASP A 91 2.66 -1.15 38.34
C ASP A 91 3.03 -2.61 38.06
N ALA A 92 2.06 -3.52 38.21
CA ALA A 92 2.28 -4.94 37.96
C ALA A 92 2.49 -5.21 36.47
N ILE A 93 1.67 -4.61 35.60
CA ILE A 93 1.83 -4.72 34.15
C ILE A 93 3.15 -4.09 33.72
N LEU A 94 3.42 -2.85 34.12
CA LEU A 94 4.63 -2.14 33.73
C LEU A 94 5.90 -2.89 34.16
N ALA A 95 5.93 -3.42 35.39
CA ALA A 95 7.03 -4.24 35.86
C ALA A 95 7.20 -5.54 35.05
N ALA A 96 6.10 -6.20 34.68
CA ALA A 96 6.15 -7.40 33.86
C ALA A 96 6.66 -7.11 32.44
N ILE A 97 6.20 -6.03 31.81
CA ILE A 97 6.70 -5.59 30.50
C ILE A 97 8.20 -5.32 30.57
N ASN A 98 8.66 -4.52 31.53
CA ASN A 98 10.08 -4.18 31.64
C ASN A 98 10.94 -5.41 31.95
N ALA A 99 10.44 -6.35 32.75
CA ALA A 99 11.10 -7.62 32.97
C ALA A 99 11.26 -8.41 31.66
N VAL A 100 10.18 -8.57 30.88
CA VAL A 100 10.23 -9.25 29.58
C VAL A 100 11.20 -8.57 28.62
N ILE A 101 11.19 -7.23 28.53
CA ILE A 101 12.14 -6.46 27.71
C ILE A 101 13.59 -6.76 28.13
N SER A 102 13.87 -6.83 29.43
CA SER A 102 15.22 -7.09 29.94
C SER A 102 15.68 -8.54 29.82
N GLU A 103 14.75 -9.48 29.86
CA GLU A 103 15.01 -10.93 29.89
C GLU A 103 15.05 -11.55 28.48
N THR A 104 14.45 -10.88 27.49
CA THR A 104 14.30 -11.39 26.12
C THR A 104 15.38 -10.86 25.18
N ASP A 105 15.95 -11.74 24.36
CA ASP A 105 16.76 -11.34 23.21
C ASP A 105 15.84 -10.79 22.10
N ILE A 106 15.54 -9.49 22.19
CA ILE A 106 14.62 -8.82 21.26
C ILE A 106 15.15 -8.86 19.82
N ASP A 107 16.47 -8.78 19.62
CA ASP A 107 17.06 -8.86 18.27
C ASP A 107 16.82 -10.23 17.63
N ALA A 108 16.89 -11.31 18.42
CA ALA A 108 16.52 -12.64 17.95
C ALA A 108 15.02 -12.74 17.59
N VAL A 109 14.13 -12.10 18.36
CA VAL A 109 12.69 -12.06 18.06
C VAL A 109 12.41 -11.27 16.78
N VAL A 110 13.04 -10.09 16.62
CA VAL A 110 12.94 -9.27 15.40
C VAL A 110 13.47 -10.06 14.20
N THR A 111 14.61 -10.75 14.33
CA THR A 111 15.16 -11.61 13.27
C THR A 111 14.18 -12.71 12.87
N TYR A 112 13.57 -13.37 13.86
CA TYR A 112 12.58 -14.42 13.63
C TYR A 112 11.37 -13.91 12.85
N TYR A 113 10.72 -12.85 13.33
CA TYR A 113 9.51 -12.32 12.68
C TYR A 113 9.81 -11.58 11.37
N THR A 114 11.04 -11.10 11.15
CA THR A 114 11.49 -10.62 9.84
C THR A 114 11.52 -11.75 8.81
N ALA A 115 11.98 -12.94 9.18
CA ALA A 115 11.92 -14.11 8.30
C ALA A 115 10.48 -14.55 8.04
N VAL A 116 9.66 -14.65 9.10
CA VAL A 116 8.24 -15.05 8.98
C VAL A 116 7.47 -14.10 8.08
N SER A 117 7.58 -12.78 8.30
CA SER A 117 6.89 -11.78 7.45
C SER A 117 7.36 -11.83 5.99
N ASN A 118 8.58 -12.30 5.73
CA ASN A 118 9.11 -12.54 4.39
C ASN A 118 8.65 -13.85 3.75
N GLY A 119 7.87 -14.68 4.44
CA GLY A 119 7.51 -16.03 3.99
C GLY A 119 8.71 -16.99 3.97
N GLU A 120 9.75 -16.67 4.73
CA GLU A 120 10.98 -17.45 4.84
C GLU A 120 10.92 -18.30 6.12
N THR A 121 11.58 -19.46 6.12
CA THR A 121 11.77 -20.23 7.36
C THR A 121 12.77 -19.51 8.26
N PRO A 122 12.41 -19.18 9.51
CA PRO A 122 13.35 -18.58 10.46
C PRO A 122 14.58 -19.46 10.67
N THR A 123 15.76 -18.85 10.72
CA THR A 123 17.04 -19.55 10.92
C THR A 123 17.37 -19.74 12.40
N ASN A 124 16.75 -18.94 13.27
CA ASN A 124 16.77 -19.06 14.71
C ASN A 124 15.44 -19.56 15.25
N SER A 125 15.40 -19.89 16.53
CA SER A 125 14.18 -20.26 17.25
C SER A 125 13.98 -19.32 18.43
N ILE A 126 12.72 -19.01 18.72
CA ILE A 126 12.28 -18.27 19.91
C ILE A 126 11.53 -19.23 20.83
N ALA A 127 11.45 -18.90 22.12
CA ALA A 127 10.77 -19.76 23.09
C ALA A 127 9.28 -19.89 22.76
N THR A 128 8.72 -21.08 22.96
CA THR A 128 7.27 -21.29 22.92
C THR A 128 6.64 -20.66 24.15
N VAL A 129 5.53 -19.96 23.97
CA VAL A 129 4.77 -19.35 25.07
C VAL A 129 3.54 -20.20 25.35
N ASP A 130 3.33 -20.56 26.61
CA ASP A 130 2.15 -21.34 27.02
C ASP A 130 1.20 -20.48 27.87
N LEU A 131 0.06 -20.13 27.28
CA LEU A 131 -0.99 -19.36 27.95
C LEU A 131 -2.14 -20.23 28.46
N SER A 132 -1.97 -21.55 28.60
CA SER A 132 -3.06 -22.46 28.98
C SER A 132 -3.47 -22.38 30.46
N ASP A 133 -2.56 -22.02 31.37
CA ASP A 133 -2.78 -21.95 32.83
C ASP A 133 -3.30 -20.57 33.34
N ASN A 134 -4.11 -19.88 32.54
CA ASN A 134 -4.46 -18.46 32.62
C ASN A 134 -5.48 -17.98 33.69
N THR A 135 -5.25 -18.25 34.98
CA THR A 135 -6.25 -17.95 36.03
C THR A 135 -6.42 -16.47 36.41
N ASN A 136 -5.56 -15.55 35.97
CA ASN A 136 -5.60 -14.12 36.35
C ASN A 136 -6.32 -13.21 35.33
N GLY A 137 -7.08 -13.77 34.39
CA GLY A 137 -7.88 -13.00 33.43
C GLY A 137 -7.15 -12.75 32.10
N THR A 138 -7.42 -11.60 31.48
CA THR A 138 -7.01 -11.31 30.09
C THR A 138 -6.43 -9.90 29.98
N LEU A 139 -5.31 -9.78 29.25
CA LEU A 139 -4.74 -8.52 28.81
C LEU A 139 -5.29 -8.18 27.42
N ASP A 140 -5.90 -7.01 27.28
CA ASP A 140 -6.31 -6.48 25.99
C ASP A 140 -5.13 -5.77 25.32
N ILE A 141 -4.67 -6.32 24.19
CA ILE A 141 -3.51 -5.82 23.45
C ILE A 141 -4.02 -5.00 22.27
N TYR A 142 -3.92 -3.68 22.34
CA TYR A 142 -4.31 -2.77 21.27
C TYR A 142 -3.13 -2.61 20.30
N THR A 143 -3.36 -3.02 19.06
CA THR A 143 -2.35 -3.05 18.00
C THR A 143 -2.92 -2.49 16.69
N CYS A 144 -2.07 -2.34 15.66
CA CYS A 144 -2.48 -1.92 14.31
C CYS A 144 -1.72 -2.76 13.28
N SER A 145 -2.31 -3.84 12.81
CA SER A 145 -1.66 -4.76 11.88
C SER A 145 -1.28 -4.09 10.54
N GLY A 146 -0.19 -4.56 9.94
CA GLY A 146 0.38 -4.00 8.69
C GLY A 146 1.65 -3.17 8.91
N PHE A 147 2.37 -3.46 10.00
CA PHE A 147 3.63 -2.84 10.38
C PHE A 147 4.68 -3.93 10.64
N GLU A 148 4.96 -4.72 9.61
CA GLU A 148 5.93 -5.82 9.70
C GLU A 148 7.34 -5.32 10.06
N PRO A 149 8.08 -6.05 10.92
CA PRO A 149 7.77 -7.36 11.51
C PRO A 149 7.06 -7.30 12.87
N TYR A 150 6.63 -6.12 13.31
CA TYR A 150 6.17 -5.89 14.68
C TYR A 150 4.75 -6.42 14.92
N GLU A 151 3.83 -6.10 14.01
CA GLU A 151 2.45 -6.58 14.03
C GLU A 151 1.91 -6.75 12.62
N PHE A 152 1.45 -7.96 12.29
CA PHE A 152 0.94 -8.30 10.98
C PHE A 152 0.04 -9.53 11.02
N ILE A 153 -0.76 -9.70 9.98
CA ILE A 153 -1.65 -10.85 9.84
C ILE A 153 -0.85 -12.06 9.35
N ASP A 154 -0.94 -13.18 10.08
CA ASP A 154 -0.34 -14.45 9.70
C ASP A 154 -0.96 -15.00 8.39
N ASN A 155 -0.35 -16.05 7.85
CA ASN A 155 -0.78 -16.72 6.64
C ASN A 155 -2.18 -17.32 6.71
N ASP A 156 -2.75 -17.48 7.91
CA ASP A 156 -4.15 -17.88 8.09
C ASP A 156 -5.15 -16.78 7.70
N GLY A 157 -4.67 -15.54 7.52
CA GLY A 157 -5.46 -14.39 7.09
C GLY A 157 -6.28 -13.71 8.20
N SER A 158 -6.08 -14.08 9.47
CA SER A 158 -6.87 -13.54 10.58
C SER A 158 -6.12 -13.34 11.90
N THR A 159 -5.08 -14.14 12.18
CA THR A 159 -4.34 -14.05 13.44
C THR A 159 -3.29 -12.95 13.34
N VAL A 160 -3.33 -11.98 14.26
CA VAL A 160 -2.25 -10.99 14.38
C VAL A 160 -1.07 -11.63 15.11
N ILE A 161 0.10 -11.59 14.49
CA ILE A 161 1.38 -12.07 15.02
C ILE A 161 2.45 -10.99 14.85
N GLY A 162 3.63 -11.22 15.41
CA GLY A 162 4.78 -10.34 15.24
C GLY A 162 5.54 -10.14 16.55
N VAL A 163 6.57 -9.29 16.50
CA VAL A 163 7.41 -8.97 17.66
C VAL A 163 6.57 -8.47 18.83
N ASP A 164 5.66 -7.52 18.58
CA ASP A 164 4.87 -6.88 19.63
C ASP A 164 3.92 -7.87 20.29
N ILE A 165 3.23 -8.69 19.47
CA ILE A 165 2.32 -9.71 19.97
C ILE A 165 3.06 -10.78 20.77
N TYR A 166 4.21 -11.24 20.29
CA TYR A 166 5.02 -12.25 20.98
C TYR A 166 5.51 -11.76 22.35
N LEU A 167 6.01 -10.54 22.43
CA LEU A 167 6.44 -9.96 23.70
C LEU A 167 5.26 -9.80 24.66
N MET A 168 4.06 -9.45 24.17
CA MET A 168 2.87 -9.40 25.00
C MET A 168 2.38 -10.78 25.47
N GLN A 169 2.60 -11.84 24.68
CA GLN A 169 2.34 -13.20 25.13
C GLN A 169 3.27 -13.58 26.29
N LEU A 170 4.56 -13.26 26.23
CA LEU A 170 5.49 -13.48 27.35
C LEU A 170 5.08 -12.70 28.61
N VAL A 171 4.60 -11.47 28.45
CA VAL A 171 4.06 -10.66 29.56
C VAL A 171 2.84 -11.33 30.18
N ALA A 172 1.92 -11.83 29.36
CA ALA A 172 0.73 -12.53 29.83
C ALA A 172 1.08 -13.82 30.58
N GLU A 173 2.04 -14.61 30.07
CA GLU A 173 2.55 -15.82 30.74
C GLU A 173 3.10 -15.47 32.13
N LYS A 174 3.94 -14.43 32.23
CA LYS A 174 4.52 -13.97 33.51
C LYS A 174 3.45 -13.51 34.51
N LEU A 175 2.34 -12.95 34.03
CA LEU A 175 1.22 -12.49 34.85
C LEU A 175 0.16 -13.57 35.11
N ASN A 176 0.32 -14.76 34.53
CA ASN A 176 -0.64 -15.86 34.54
C ASN A 176 -2.00 -15.49 33.92
N MET A 177 -1.96 -14.72 32.83
CA MET A 177 -3.11 -14.19 32.09
C MET A 177 -3.14 -14.73 30.65
N THR A 178 -4.26 -14.53 29.96
CA THR A 178 -4.35 -14.64 28.49
C THR A 178 -4.15 -13.28 27.83
N ILE A 179 -4.03 -13.27 26.50
CA ILE A 179 -4.16 -12.05 25.69
C ILE A 179 -5.44 -12.07 24.85
N ASN A 180 -5.99 -10.89 24.60
CA ASN A 180 -7.03 -10.64 23.63
C ASN A 180 -6.55 -9.49 22.72
N VAL A 181 -6.22 -9.80 21.47
CA VAL A 181 -5.69 -8.82 20.53
C VAL A 181 -6.81 -7.99 19.93
N GLN A 182 -6.68 -6.68 20.00
CA GLN A 182 -7.57 -5.67 19.46
C GLN A 182 -6.85 -4.95 18.32
N ASP A 183 -7.11 -5.37 17.08
CA ASP A 183 -6.56 -4.72 15.88
C ASP A 183 -7.40 -3.50 15.51
N VAL A 184 -6.80 -2.31 15.61
CA VAL A 184 -7.48 -1.01 15.50
C VAL A 184 -6.61 0.00 14.73
N ASP A 185 -7.20 1.13 14.35
CA ASP A 185 -6.42 2.23 13.76
C ASP A 185 -5.41 2.80 14.77
N PHE A 186 -4.17 3.00 14.31
CA PHE A 186 -3.04 3.40 15.15
C PHE A 186 -3.28 4.70 15.93
N ASP A 187 -3.91 5.70 15.31
CA ASP A 187 -4.18 7.01 15.93
C ASP A 187 -5.14 6.91 17.13
N GLY A 188 -5.96 5.86 17.17
CA GLY A 188 -6.91 5.58 18.24
C GLY A 188 -6.31 4.84 19.44
N ILE A 189 -5.13 4.22 19.33
CA ILE A 189 -4.60 3.30 20.35
C ILE A 189 -4.39 4.01 21.69
N VAL A 190 -3.61 5.08 21.72
CA VAL A 190 -3.26 5.79 22.97
C VAL A 190 -4.51 6.29 23.70
N GLY A 191 -5.47 6.86 22.96
CA GLY A 191 -6.74 7.31 23.54
C GLY A 191 -7.59 6.15 24.06
N SER A 192 -7.59 5.01 23.36
CA SER A 192 -8.40 3.84 23.70
C SER A 192 -7.97 3.16 24.99
N ILE A 193 -6.66 3.18 25.30
CA ILE A 193 -6.13 2.50 26.49
C ILE A 193 -6.06 3.40 27.72
N ALA A 194 -6.01 4.73 27.57
CA ALA A 194 -5.65 5.66 28.65
C ALA A 194 -6.53 5.63 29.91
N VAL A 195 -7.67 4.94 29.88
CA VAL A 195 -8.62 4.81 30.99
C VAL A 195 -9.01 3.35 31.28
N LYS A 196 -8.33 2.38 30.67
CA LYS A 196 -8.66 0.95 30.80
C LYS A 196 -7.67 0.22 31.70
N ASP A 197 -8.21 -0.63 32.56
CA ASP A 197 -7.43 -1.69 33.23
C ASP A 197 -7.07 -2.78 32.24
N ASN A 198 -6.00 -3.53 32.51
CA ASN A 198 -5.57 -4.68 31.69
C ASN A 198 -5.34 -4.36 30.20
N ALA A 199 -5.15 -3.10 29.81
CA ALA A 199 -4.98 -2.70 28.41
C ALA A 199 -3.55 -2.22 28.15
N ILE A 200 -2.96 -2.71 27.05
CA ILE A 200 -1.61 -2.37 26.62
C ILE A 200 -1.65 -1.92 25.16
N GLY A 201 -1.00 -0.80 24.83
CA GLY A 201 -0.72 -0.41 23.44
C GLY A 201 0.59 -1.03 22.96
N ALA A 202 0.52 -1.86 21.93
CA ALA A 202 1.64 -2.62 21.35
C ALA A 202 1.54 -2.57 19.81
N ALA A 203 2.16 -1.54 19.22
CA ALA A 203 2.12 -1.28 17.78
C ALA A 203 3.34 -0.46 17.29
N GLY A 204 4.56 -0.80 17.71
CA GLY A 204 5.75 0.00 17.36
C GLY A 204 5.66 1.47 17.82
N ILE A 205 5.07 1.72 18.99
CA ILE A 205 4.70 3.09 19.40
C ILE A 205 5.92 3.84 19.89
N THR A 206 6.34 4.87 19.14
CA THR A 206 7.41 5.78 19.58
C THR A 206 7.07 6.49 20.89
N ILE A 207 7.98 6.39 21.86
CA ILE A 207 7.93 7.11 23.13
C ILE A 207 8.09 8.60 22.83
N ASN A 208 7.08 9.41 23.15
CA ASN A 208 7.16 10.87 23.03
C ASN A 208 6.39 11.58 24.15
N GLU A 209 6.74 12.85 24.38
CA GLU A 209 6.22 13.65 25.50
C GLU A 209 4.72 13.96 25.38
N ASP A 210 4.18 14.04 24.16
CA ASP A 210 2.75 14.27 23.96
C ASP A 210 1.92 13.05 24.35
N ARG A 211 2.36 11.85 23.97
CA ARG A 211 1.73 10.57 24.37
C ARG A 211 1.86 10.36 25.88
N LYS A 212 3.01 10.67 26.48
CA LYS A 212 3.24 10.58 27.93
C LYS A 212 2.30 11.44 28.79
N LYS A 213 1.61 12.42 28.22
CA LYS A 213 0.56 13.16 28.94
C LYS A 213 -0.63 12.27 29.30
N ASN A 214 -0.91 11.24 28.48
CA ASN A 214 -2.10 10.40 28.59
C ASN A 214 -1.80 8.99 29.11
N VAL A 215 -0.61 8.45 28.78
CA VAL A 215 -0.20 7.08 29.12
C VAL A 215 1.18 7.07 29.76
N ASP A 216 1.51 6.01 30.48
CA ASP A 216 2.89 5.69 30.83
C ASP A 216 3.48 4.72 29.80
N PHE A 217 4.81 4.70 29.73
CA PHE A 217 5.55 3.84 28.81
C PHE A 217 6.43 2.87 29.56
N SER A 218 6.59 1.68 28.98
CA SER A 218 7.67 0.76 29.31
C SER A 218 9.04 1.38 29.05
N ASP A 219 10.07 0.65 29.47
CA ASP A 219 11.41 0.83 28.93
C ASP A 219 11.38 0.63 27.39
N PRO A 220 12.28 1.28 26.65
CA PRO A 220 12.33 1.14 25.20
C PRO A 220 12.82 -0.25 24.79
N TYR A 221 12.09 -0.91 23.88
CA TYR A 221 12.45 -2.27 23.41
C TYR A 221 13.13 -2.27 22.03
N PHE A 222 12.92 -1.23 21.20
CA PHE A 222 13.52 -1.13 19.88
C PHE A 222 13.89 0.31 19.53
N SER A 223 14.87 0.51 18.65
CA SER A 223 15.26 1.81 18.12
C SER A 223 15.10 1.84 16.61
N SER A 224 14.45 2.85 16.06
CA SER A 224 14.19 2.96 14.62
C SER A 224 14.50 4.35 14.07
N LEU A 225 14.57 4.44 12.75
CA LEU A 225 14.67 5.69 12.00
C LEU A 225 13.48 5.78 11.03
N GLN A 226 13.06 7.00 10.73
CA GLN A 226 12.12 7.25 9.63
C GLN A 226 12.84 7.08 8.29
N TYR A 227 12.15 6.44 7.34
CA TYR A 227 12.61 6.20 5.98
C TYR A 227 11.67 6.86 4.97
N ILE A 228 12.21 7.20 3.79
CA ILE A 228 11.44 7.58 2.61
C ILE A 228 11.39 6.38 1.67
N ILE A 229 10.19 5.96 1.31
CA ILE A 229 9.95 5.10 0.15
C ILE A 229 9.79 5.98 -1.08
N SER A 230 10.60 5.70 -2.10
CA SER A 230 10.59 6.37 -3.39
C SER A 230 10.68 5.37 -4.54
N LYS A 231 10.47 5.84 -5.77
CA LYS A 231 11.00 5.11 -6.94
C LYS A 231 12.53 5.17 -6.89
N ASP A 232 13.21 4.15 -7.40
CA ASP A 232 14.69 4.09 -7.42
C ASP A 232 15.32 5.30 -8.14
N SER A 233 14.69 5.76 -9.23
CA SER A 233 15.09 6.97 -9.96
C SER A 233 14.99 8.28 -9.15
N GLU A 234 14.32 8.26 -8.01
CA GLU A 234 14.06 9.40 -7.12
C GLU A 234 14.54 9.07 -5.69
N SER A 235 15.65 8.33 -5.55
CA SER A 235 16.22 7.94 -4.24
C SER A 235 16.64 9.17 -3.42
N PHE A 236 15.77 9.60 -2.52
CA PHE A 236 15.97 10.76 -1.66
C PHE A 236 16.28 10.36 -0.22
N THR A 237 17.13 11.14 0.44
CA THR A 237 17.56 10.91 1.82
C THR A 237 17.27 12.09 2.74
N SER A 238 16.66 13.18 2.25
CA SER A 238 16.33 14.34 3.08
C SER A 238 14.90 14.82 2.88
N LEU A 239 14.30 15.36 3.94
CA LEU A 239 12.96 15.97 3.88
C LEU A 239 12.90 17.10 2.84
N SER A 240 13.98 17.86 2.65
CA SER A 240 14.01 18.96 1.69
C SER A 240 13.77 18.53 0.24
N ASN A 241 14.09 17.27 -0.09
CA ASN A 241 13.86 16.72 -1.43
C ASN A 241 12.37 16.47 -1.73
N LEU A 242 11.51 16.54 -0.72
CA LEU A 242 10.06 16.35 -0.84
C LEU A 242 9.31 17.66 -1.20
N ALA A 243 10.03 18.73 -1.51
CA ALA A 243 9.46 20.01 -1.95
C ALA A 243 8.48 19.83 -3.13
N GLY A 244 7.26 20.35 -2.98
CA GLY A 244 6.22 20.27 -4.00
C GLY A 244 5.60 18.88 -4.22
N LYS A 245 5.94 17.89 -3.39
CA LYS A 245 5.47 16.50 -3.52
C LYS A 245 4.27 16.21 -2.62
N LYS A 246 3.51 15.17 -2.98
CA LYS A 246 2.47 14.55 -2.12
C LYS A 246 3.10 13.42 -1.32
N ILE A 247 3.07 13.51 0.00
CA ILE A 247 3.79 12.60 0.89
C ILE A 247 2.76 11.77 1.65
N GLY A 248 2.73 10.47 1.39
CA GLY A 248 1.89 9.51 2.09
C GLY A 248 2.46 9.19 3.46
N VAL A 249 1.61 9.19 4.48
CA VAL A 249 1.98 8.85 5.87
C VAL A 249 0.86 8.06 6.53
N GLN A 250 1.20 7.28 7.55
CA GLN A 250 0.20 6.65 8.42
C GLN A 250 -0.28 7.66 9.47
N LYS A 251 -1.59 7.78 9.66
CA LYS A 251 -2.18 8.74 10.60
C LYS A 251 -1.70 8.47 12.03
N GLY A 252 -1.41 9.55 12.76
CA GLY A 252 -1.03 9.50 14.18
C GLY A 252 0.41 9.08 14.48
N THR A 253 1.20 8.68 13.47
CA THR A 253 2.61 8.30 13.65
C THR A 253 3.52 9.51 13.78
N THR A 254 4.73 9.28 14.31
CA THR A 254 5.82 10.25 14.36
C THR A 254 6.28 10.66 12.95
N GLY A 255 6.28 9.74 11.98
CA GLY A 255 6.49 10.08 10.56
C GLY A 255 5.46 11.08 10.03
N CYS A 256 4.17 10.92 10.37
CA CYS A 256 3.15 11.91 10.05
C CYS A 256 3.42 13.26 10.70
N MET A 257 3.71 13.29 12.01
CA MET A 257 4.03 14.51 12.75
C MET A 257 5.25 15.24 12.16
N MET A 258 6.30 14.49 11.82
CA MET A 258 7.54 15.00 11.23
C MET A 258 7.28 15.67 9.88
N VAL A 259 6.52 15.02 8.99
CA VAL A 259 6.19 15.59 7.67
C VAL A 259 5.30 16.82 7.81
N THR A 260 4.30 16.77 8.67
CA THR A 260 3.40 17.91 8.93
C THR A 260 4.18 19.11 9.47
N GLU A 261 5.03 18.92 10.48
CA GLU A 261 5.84 20.01 11.05
C GLU A 261 6.84 20.57 10.02
N ALA A 262 7.44 19.72 9.19
CA ALA A 262 8.30 20.16 8.10
C ALA A 262 7.56 21.06 7.11
N ILE A 263 6.29 20.77 6.80
CA ILE A 263 5.45 21.54 5.88
C ILE A 263 4.96 22.85 6.52
N GLU A 264 4.51 22.81 7.77
CA GLU A 264 3.88 23.97 8.41
C GLU A 264 4.93 24.99 8.88
N ASN A 265 6.03 24.49 9.46
CA ASN A 265 6.99 25.30 10.21
C ASN A 265 8.45 25.04 9.85
N GLY A 266 8.74 23.96 9.12
CA GLY A 266 10.12 23.54 8.83
C GLY A 266 10.56 23.73 7.37
N VAL A 267 11.42 22.81 6.92
CA VAL A 267 12.17 22.89 5.65
C VAL A 267 11.31 22.80 4.39
N LEU A 268 10.05 22.36 4.51
CA LEU A 268 9.09 22.26 3.42
C LEU A 268 8.09 23.42 3.37
N LYS A 269 8.19 24.38 4.29
CA LYS A 269 7.30 25.54 4.33
C LYS A 269 7.31 26.34 3.03
N GLY A 270 6.13 26.53 2.45
CA GLY A 270 5.95 27.29 1.21
C GLY A 270 6.47 26.60 -0.05
N THR A 271 6.90 25.33 0.03
CA THR A 271 7.40 24.57 -1.13
C THR A 271 6.28 23.98 -2.00
N GLY A 272 5.03 23.99 -1.50
CA GLY A 272 3.90 23.32 -2.12
C GLY A 272 3.82 21.81 -1.83
N ALA A 273 4.67 21.29 -0.93
CA ALA A 273 4.53 19.92 -0.43
C ALA A 273 3.21 19.75 0.34
N THR A 274 2.62 18.56 0.27
CA THR A 274 1.36 18.23 0.96
C THR A 274 1.44 16.85 1.61
N VAL A 275 0.83 16.70 2.78
CA VAL A 275 0.67 15.43 3.47
C VAL A 275 -0.63 14.74 3.02
N VAL A 276 -0.58 13.42 2.85
CA VAL A 276 -1.75 12.58 2.58
C VAL A 276 -1.76 11.45 3.60
N GLU A 277 -2.72 11.49 4.51
CA GLU A 277 -2.84 10.50 5.59
C GLU A 277 -3.59 9.24 5.12
N TYR A 278 -3.10 8.10 5.57
CA TYR A 278 -3.71 6.79 5.37
C TYR A 278 -3.78 6.05 6.70
N ASP A 279 -4.63 5.02 6.77
CA ASP A 279 -4.83 4.27 8.01
C ASP A 279 -3.62 3.35 8.32
N THR A 280 -2.92 2.86 7.28
CA THR A 280 -1.65 2.11 7.43
C THR A 280 -0.60 2.52 6.40
N GLY A 281 0.67 2.28 6.72
CA GLY A 281 1.79 2.45 5.81
C GLY A 281 1.68 1.60 4.52
N ALA A 282 1.16 0.37 4.63
CA ALA A 282 0.91 -0.50 3.47
C ALA A 282 -0.15 0.07 2.51
N VAL A 283 -1.19 0.72 3.06
CA VAL A 283 -2.20 1.45 2.27
C VAL A 283 -1.56 2.67 1.61
N ALA A 284 -0.73 3.44 2.33
CA ALA A 284 0.01 4.57 1.77
C ALA A 284 0.91 4.14 0.60
N PHE A 285 1.65 3.05 0.74
CA PHE A 285 2.49 2.52 -0.33
C PHE A 285 1.67 2.01 -1.53
N THR A 286 0.53 1.40 -1.29
CA THR A 286 -0.40 1.02 -2.36
C THR A 286 -0.94 2.24 -3.11
N ALA A 287 -1.24 3.32 -2.40
CA ALA A 287 -1.67 4.58 -2.99
C ALA A 287 -0.54 5.26 -3.78
N MET A 288 0.70 5.18 -3.31
CA MET A 288 1.89 5.64 -4.04
C MET A 288 2.07 4.91 -5.37
N LYS A 289 1.93 3.57 -5.37
CA LYS A 289 1.95 2.75 -6.61
C LYS A 289 0.85 3.16 -7.60
N GLN A 290 -0.26 3.71 -7.11
CA GLN A 290 -1.38 4.22 -7.92
C GLN A 290 -1.22 5.70 -8.31
N GLY A 291 -0.12 6.36 -7.93
CA GLY A 291 0.13 7.78 -8.22
C GLY A 291 -0.73 8.76 -7.40
N LYS A 292 -1.30 8.31 -6.28
CA LYS A 292 -2.09 9.17 -5.37
C LYS A 292 -1.21 10.02 -4.47
N CYS A 293 -0.03 9.50 -4.11
CA CYS A 293 1.08 10.24 -3.52
C CYS A 293 2.38 9.89 -4.25
N ASP A 294 3.40 10.73 -4.09
CA ASP A 294 4.69 10.61 -4.77
C ASP A 294 5.71 9.81 -3.94
N PHE A 295 5.65 9.94 -2.62
CA PHE A 295 6.54 9.29 -1.65
C PHE A 295 5.73 8.77 -0.46
N VAL A 296 6.33 7.85 0.31
CA VAL A 296 5.81 7.45 1.62
C VAL A 296 6.89 7.67 2.68
N VAL A 297 6.52 8.21 3.84
CA VAL A 297 7.40 8.25 5.02
C VAL A 297 6.88 7.25 6.04
N ILE A 298 7.74 6.31 6.43
CA ILE A 298 7.46 5.21 7.35
C ILE A 298 8.76 4.68 7.95
N ASP A 299 8.69 4.05 9.10
CA ASP A 299 9.81 3.49 9.84
C ASP A 299 10.60 2.41 9.08
N GLU A 300 11.85 2.22 9.49
CA GLU A 300 12.88 1.46 8.79
C GLU A 300 12.46 0.06 8.33
N LEU A 301 12.15 -0.85 9.26
CA LEU A 301 11.87 -2.25 8.90
C LEU A 301 10.58 -2.39 8.07
N PRO A 302 9.46 -1.71 8.41
CA PRO A 302 8.28 -1.66 7.56
C PRO A 302 8.57 -1.10 6.17
N ALA A 303 9.39 -0.04 6.07
CA ALA A 303 9.77 0.53 4.78
C ALA A 303 10.53 -0.47 3.92
N GLN A 304 11.53 -1.14 4.51
CA GLN A 304 12.31 -2.17 3.85
C GLN A 304 11.45 -3.35 3.43
N LYS A 305 10.48 -3.75 4.24
CA LYS A 305 9.53 -4.81 3.93
C LYS A 305 8.67 -4.46 2.72
N LEU A 306 8.13 -3.24 2.66
CA LEU A 306 7.20 -2.82 1.61
C LEU A 306 7.84 -2.77 0.21
N VAL A 307 9.15 -2.50 0.14
CA VAL A 307 9.89 -2.38 -1.14
C VAL A 307 10.58 -3.68 -1.59
N LYS A 308 10.48 -4.76 -0.82
CA LYS A 308 11.03 -6.08 -1.13
C LYS A 308 10.18 -6.80 -2.17
#